data_AF-A0A5D3AI17-F1
#
_entry.id   AF-A0A5D3AI17-F1
#
_cell.length_a   1.000
_cell.length_b   1.000
_cell.length_c   1.000
_cell.angle_alpha   90.00
_cell.angle_beta   90.00
_cell.angle_gamma   90.00
#
_symmetry.space_group_name_H-M   'P 1'
#
loop_
_entity.id
_entity.type
_entity.pdbx_description
1 polymer ?
#
loop_
_entity_poly.entity_id
_entity_poly.type
_entity_poly.pdbx_seq_one_letter_code
_entity_poly.pdbx_strand_id
1 'polypeptide(L)'
;MSTNYDTERSRVPGHVTRITETFFSELPATAQFSRWARKVLGKSRDSMSRDISHAVTTQLETEIRKMEEQGKPVGDMSHLKLSYNWISPEAVDGVWMKGFITGEGYSRNTEIFDVPPSRTTTAEEVEAENRAREERKAVEDEGEDGIKDWEVVDVDDVEYCVI
;
A
#
# COMPACT_ATOMS: atom_id res chain seq x y z
N MET A 1 -20.50 13.24 30.95
CA MET A 1 -19.07 13.40 30.60
C MET A 1 -18.81 12.78 29.22
N SER A 2 -19.15 13.46 28.13
CA SER A 2 -19.07 12.88 26.76
C SER A 2 -18.38 13.78 25.72
N THR A 3 -18.02 15.01 26.09
CA THR A 3 -17.62 16.04 25.10
C THR A 3 -16.28 15.75 24.43
N ASN A 4 -15.41 14.93 25.02
CA ASN A 4 -14.10 14.63 24.43
C ASN A 4 -14.21 13.64 23.25
N TYR A 5 -14.97 12.55 23.40
CA TYR A 5 -15.06 11.51 22.35
C TYR A 5 -15.76 12.01 21.08
N ASP A 6 -16.85 12.77 21.21
CA ASP A 6 -17.57 13.33 20.06
C ASP A 6 -16.72 14.36 19.30
N THR A 7 -15.93 15.15 20.03
CA THR A 7 -14.96 16.08 19.44
C THR A 7 -13.91 15.31 18.65
N GLU A 8 -13.33 14.26 19.22
CA GLU A 8 -12.30 13.49 18.52
C GLU A 8 -12.85 12.74 17.30
N ARG A 9 -14.06 12.16 17.39
CA ARG A 9 -14.75 11.58 16.22
C ARG A 9 -14.94 12.60 15.10
N SER A 10 -15.34 13.82 15.45
CA SER A 10 -15.53 14.89 14.46
C SER A 10 -14.23 15.32 13.76
N ARG A 11 -13.07 15.08 14.40
CA ARG A 11 -11.74 15.40 13.86
C ARG A 11 -11.12 14.28 13.04
N VAL A 12 -11.62 13.04 13.13
CA VAL A 12 -11.11 11.87 12.38
C VAL A 12 -10.93 12.18 10.89
N PRO A 13 -11.89 12.77 10.15
CA PRO A 13 -11.71 13.06 8.72
C PRO A 13 -10.51 13.98 8.43
N GLY A 14 -10.27 14.96 9.31
CA GLY A 14 -9.13 15.87 9.20
C GLY A 14 -7.80 15.15 9.44
N HIS A 15 -7.75 14.28 10.46
CA HIS A 15 -6.57 13.45 10.73
C HIS A 15 -6.30 12.46 9.60
N VAL A 16 -7.34 11.80 9.06
CA VAL A 16 -7.23 10.86 7.94
C VAL A 16 -6.65 11.55 6.71
N THR A 17 -7.21 12.71 6.33
CA THR A 17 -6.74 13.49 5.18
C THR A 17 -5.25 13.83 5.33
N ARG A 18 -4.87 14.39 6.48
CA ARG A 18 -3.47 14.74 6.79
C ARG A 18 -2.55 13.53 6.72
N ILE A 19 -2.92 12.41 7.34
CA ILE A 19 -2.12 11.18 7.40
C ILE A 19 -1.91 10.62 5.99
N THR A 20 -2.98 10.52 5.19
CA THR A 20 -2.92 10.00 3.81
C THR A 20 -2.07 10.90 2.91
N GLU A 21 -2.25 12.22 2.97
CA GLU A 21 -1.45 13.17 2.18
C GLU A 21 0.03 13.12 2.57
N THR A 22 0.32 13.09 3.88
CA THR A 22 1.69 12.98 4.39
C THR A 22 2.34 11.70 3.89
N PHE A 23 1.64 10.56 4.01
CA PHE A 23 2.12 9.26 3.52
C PHE A 23 2.54 9.32 2.05
N PHE A 24 1.69 9.83 1.15
CA PHE A 24 2.03 9.90 -0.28
C PHE A 24 3.09 10.95 -0.61
N SER A 25 3.25 11.98 0.21
CA SER A 25 4.32 12.97 0.05
C SER A 25 5.68 12.42 0.47
N GLU A 26 5.69 11.57 1.51
CA GLU A 26 6.89 10.95 2.06
C GLU A 26 7.26 9.65 1.34
N LEU A 27 6.30 8.99 0.69
CA LEU A 27 6.54 7.77 -0.09
C LEU A 27 7.57 8.08 -1.18
N PRO A 28 8.83 7.61 -1.04
CA PRO A 28 9.90 8.15 -1.85
C PRO A 28 9.75 7.66 -3.29
N ALA A 29 9.97 8.56 -4.26
CA ALA A 29 10.15 8.19 -5.68
C ALA A 29 11.30 7.18 -5.90
N THR A 30 12.15 7.00 -4.88
CA THR A 30 13.31 6.12 -4.82
C THR A 30 13.09 4.84 -4.02
N ALA A 31 11.88 4.58 -3.48
CA ALA A 31 11.59 3.27 -2.93
C ALA A 31 12.05 2.20 -3.94
N GLN A 32 12.70 1.15 -3.44
CA GLN A 32 13.37 0.10 -4.21
C GLN A 32 12.40 -0.74 -5.08
N PHE A 33 11.27 -0.16 -5.46
CA PHE A 33 10.35 -0.70 -6.44
C PHE A 33 11.01 -0.72 -7.82
N SER A 34 10.86 -1.85 -8.49
CA SER A 34 11.18 -2.01 -9.90
C SER A 34 10.42 -0.99 -10.75
N ARG A 35 10.88 -0.76 -11.99
CA ARG A 35 10.20 0.13 -12.94
C ARG A 35 8.72 -0.27 -13.14
N TRP A 36 8.44 -1.57 -13.20
CA TRP A 36 7.08 -2.10 -13.28
C TRP A 36 6.27 -1.76 -12.03
N ALA A 37 6.81 -2.01 -10.83
CA ALA A 37 6.14 -1.71 -9.57
C ALA A 37 5.82 -0.21 -9.41
N ARG A 38 6.73 0.68 -9.83
CA ARG A 38 6.46 2.13 -9.86
C ARG A 38 5.32 2.51 -10.79
N LYS A 39 5.22 1.86 -11.96
CA LYS A 39 4.14 2.09 -12.92
C LYS A 39 2.79 1.64 -12.35
N VAL A 40 2.74 0.50 -11.67
CA VAL A 40 1.53 0.02 -10.99
C VAL A 40 1.14 0.99 -9.86
N LEU A 41 2.06 1.32 -8.95
CA LEU A 41 1.81 2.27 -7.86
C LEU A 41 1.32 3.65 -8.36
N GLY A 42 1.88 4.13 -9.47
CA GLY A 42 1.43 5.38 -10.09
C GLY A 42 0.00 5.32 -10.62
N LYS A 43 -0.39 4.20 -11.25
CA LYS A 43 -1.75 3.98 -11.74
C LYS A 43 -2.75 3.76 -10.61
N SER A 44 -2.32 3.11 -9.53
CA SER A 44 -3.17 2.72 -8.41
C SER A 44 -3.26 3.78 -7.31
N ARG A 45 -2.65 4.96 -7.48
CA ARG A 45 -2.57 6.00 -6.45
C ARG A 45 -3.93 6.37 -5.85
N ASP A 46 -4.95 6.56 -6.70
CA ASP A 46 -6.28 6.94 -6.23
C ASP A 46 -6.97 5.81 -5.45
N SER A 47 -6.81 4.56 -5.91
CA SER A 47 -7.32 3.38 -5.19
C SER A 47 -6.61 3.21 -3.85
N MET A 48 -5.27 3.26 -3.86
CA MET A 48 -4.46 3.21 -2.64
C MET A 48 -4.86 4.30 -1.67
N SER A 49 -5.10 5.53 -2.16
CA SER A 49 -5.51 6.64 -1.30
C SER A 49 -6.84 6.37 -0.61
N ARG A 50 -7.79 5.77 -1.32
CA ARG A 50 -9.08 5.34 -0.75
C ARG A 50 -8.90 4.24 0.28
N ASP A 51 -8.11 3.21 -0.04
CA ASP A 51 -7.88 2.06 0.82
C ASP A 51 -7.13 2.46 2.10
N ILE A 52 -6.13 3.33 1.98
CA ILE A 52 -5.40 3.92 3.12
C ILE A 52 -6.37 4.75 3.97
N SER A 53 -7.17 5.62 3.35
CA SER A 53 -8.09 6.48 4.10
C SER A 53 -9.12 5.65 4.86
N HIS A 54 -9.62 4.57 4.26
CA HIS A 54 -10.54 3.65 4.91
C HIS A 54 -9.87 2.90 6.08
N ALA A 55 -8.67 2.37 5.88
CA ALA A 55 -7.92 1.67 6.92
C ALA A 55 -7.59 2.59 8.10
N VAL A 56 -7.09 3.80 7.82
CA VAL A 56 -6.76 4.79 8.85
C VAL A 56 -8.01 5.20 9.61
N THR A 57 -9.12 5.51 8.92
CA THR A 57 -10.41 5.81 9.56
C THR A 57 -10.80 4.70 10.54
N THR A 58 -10.79 3.45 10.08
CA THR A 58 -11.12 2.27 10.90
C THR A 58 -10.25 2.20 12.15
N GLN A 59 -8.94 2.40 12.01
CA GLN A 59 -8.00 2.35 13.13
C GLN A 59 -8.23 3.46 14.15
N LEU A 60 -8.48 4.69 13.71
CA LEU A 60 -8.73 5.83 14.60
C LEU A 60 -10.08 5.69 15.34
N GLU A 61 -11.14 5.29 14.64
CA GLU A 61 -12.45 5.05 15.25
C GLU A 61 -12.42 3.91 16.26
N THR A 62 -11.72 2.82 15.93
CA THR A 62 -11.55 1.69 16.85
C THR A 62 -10.77 2.10 18.10
N GLU A 63 -9.77 2.97 17.96
CA GLU A 63 -9.04 3.52 19.10
C GLU A 63 -9.93 4.39 19.99
N ILE A 64 -10.67 5.34 19.41
CA ILE A 64 -11.59 6.21 20.16
C ILE A 64 -12.61 5.35 20.91
N ARG A 65 -13.20 4.36 20.25
CA ARG A 65 -14.16 3.44 20.86
C ARG A 65 -13.55 2.66 22.03
N LYS A 66 -12.35 2.10 21.85
CA LYS A 66 -11.65 1.38 22.92
C LYS A 66 -11.36 2.27 24.12
N MET A 67 -10.97 3.53 23.90
CA MET A 67 -10.71 4.48 24.97
C MET A 67 -11.98 4.87 25.71
N GLU A 68 -13.09 5.08 24.98
CA GLU A 68 -14.41 5.32 25.55
C GLU A 68 -14.92 4.15 26.41
N GLU A 69 -14.81 2.92 25.90
CA GLU A 69 -15.17 1.70 26.62
C GLU A 69 -14.35 1.54 27.91
N GLN A 70 -13.10 2.00 27.93
CA GLN A 70 -12.23 1.99 29.11
C GLN A 70 -12.43 3.20 30.03
N GLY A 71 -13.27 4.17 29.66
CA GLY A 71 -13.45 5.42 30.39
C GLY A 71 -12.19 6.29 30.42
N LYS A 72 -11.27 6.12 29.45
CA LYS A 72 -10.00 6.85 29.37
C LYS A 72 -10.09 7.96 28.32
N PRO A 73 -9.45 9.12 28.56
CA PRO A 73 -9.41 10.18 27.57
C PRO A 73 -8.69 9.71 26.30
N VAL A 74 -9.21 10.09 25.15
CA VAL A 74 -8.51 9.93 23.87
C VAL A 74 -7.29 10.85 23.86
N GLY A 75 -6.14 10.31 23.46
CA GLY A 75 -4.92 11.11 23.32
C GLY A 75 -4.94 11.97 22.06
N ASP A 76 -4.08 12.98 22.00
CA ASP A 76 -3.99 13.87 20.84
C ASP A 76 -3.52 13.12 19.58
N MET A 77 -4.35 13.12 18.52
CA MET A 77 -4.08 12.44 17.26
C MET A 77 -3.48 13.37 16.18
N SER A 78 -3.16 14.61 16.53
CA SER A 78 -2.68 15.64 15.59
C SER A 78 -1.33 15.30 14.96
N HIS A 79 -0.52 14.48 15.64
CA HIS A 79 0.84 14.14 15.21
C HIS A 79 1.02 12.69 14.75
N LEU A 80 -0.07 11.95 14.54
CA LEU A 80 0.01 10.57 14.04
C LEU A 80 0.59 10.51 12.63
N LYS A 81 1.37 9.46 12.39
CA LYS A 81 2.00 9.16 11.10
C LYS A 81 1.67 7.73 10.69
N LEU A 82 1.39 7.56 9.40
CA LEU A 82 1.29 6.24 8.78
C LEU A 82 2.63 5.88 8.18
N SER A 83 3.09 4.67 8.50
CA SER A 83 4.25 4.05 7.88
C SER A 83 3.82 2.74 7.23
N TYR A 84 4.59 2.28 6.25
CA TYR A 84 4.41 0.96 5.66
C TYR A 84 5.50 0.02 6.18
N ASN A 85 5.13 -1.22 6.45
CA ASN A 85 6.08 -2.31 6.66
C ASN A 85 6.52 -2.87 5.29
N TRP A 86 5.57 -3.04 4.38
CA TRP A 86 5.83 -3.49 3.03
C TRP A 86 4.66 -3.13 2.10
N ILE A 87 4.95 -2.96 0.81
CA ILE A 87 4.00 -2.62 -0.25
C ILE A 87 4.32 -3.56 -1.42
N SER A 88 3.30 -4.25 -1.92
CA SER A 88 3.40 -5.12 -3.09
C SER A 88 2.34 -4.75 -4.12
N PRO A 89 2.75 -4.42 -5.36
CA PRO A 89 1.81 -4.38 -6.46
C PRO A 89 1.24 -5.78 -6.72
N GLU A 90 -0.04 -5.85 -7.03
CA GLU A 90 -0.73 -7.07 -7.46
C GLU A 90 -0.90 -7.06 -8.98
N ALA A 91 -1.08 -8.25 -9.58
CA ALA A 91 -1.13 -8.43 -11.04
C ALA A 91 -2.29 -7.68 -11.73
N VAL A 92 -3.28 -7.24 -10.95
CA VAL A 92 -4.60 -6.78 -11.39
C VAL A 92 -4.87 -5.36 -10.91
N ASP A 93 -3.87 -4.49 -11.09
CA ASP A 93 -3.86 -3.05 -10.73
C ASP A 93 -4.15 -2.74 -9.25
N GLY A 94 -4.17 -3.76 -8.41
CA GLY A 94 -4.25 -3.67 -6.96
C GLY A 94 -2.88 -3.38 -6.35
N VAL A 95 -2.89 -2.82 -5.14
CA VAL A 95 -1.70 -2.69 -4.32
C VAL A 95 -2.07 -3.19 -2.93
N TRP A 96 -1.37 -4.23 -2.50
CA TRP A 96 -1.47 -4.69 -1.13
C TRP A 96 -0.35 -4.08 -0.29
N MET A 97 -0.71 -3.55 0.87
CA MET A 97 0.20 -2.92 1.81
C MET A 97 -0.11 -3.41 3.22
N LYS A 98 0.92 -3.60 4.04
CA LYS A 98 0.72 -3.57 5.49
C LYS A 98 1.27 -2.28 6.06
N GLY A 99 0.40 -1.54 6.73
CA GLY A 99 0.71 -0.29 7.38
C GLY A 99 0.72 -0.41 8.90
N PHE A 100 1.25 0.61 9.56
CA PHE A 100 1.09 0.81 10.99
C PHE A 100 1.08 2.31 11.30
N ILE A 101 0.33 2.69 12.34
CA ILE A 101 0.28 4.09 12.81
C ILE A 101 1.22 4.26 14.00
N THR A 102 1.93 5.37 14.00
CA THR A 102 2.76 5.79 15.14
C THR A 102 2.46 7.22 15.54
N GLY A 103 2.64 7.53 16.82
CA GLY A 103 2.57 8.87 17.35
C GLY A 103 2.16 8.90 18.82
N GLU A 104 2.33 10.08 19.42
CA GLU A 104 1.82 10.35 20.76
C GLU A 104 0.29 10.23 20.78
N GLY A 105 -0.28 9.84 21.91
CA GLY A 105 -1.74 9.76 22.08
C GLY A 105 -2.43 8.53 21.47
N TYR A 106 -1.73 7.71 20.69
CA TYR A 106 -2.27 6.49 20.09
C TYR A 106 -1.80 5.23 20.85
N SER A 107 -2.71 4.43 21.41
CA SER A 107 -2.31 3.28 22.25
C SER A 107 -1.80 2.08 21.44
N ARG A 108 -2.07 2.04 20.13
CA ARG A 108 -1.74 0.93 19.23
C ARG A 108 -0.51 1.22 18.37
N ASN A 109 0.44 1.95 18.93
CA ASN A 109 1.70 2.24 18.26
C ASN A 109 2.32 0.94 17.70
N THR A 110 2.66 0.94 16.40
CA THR A 110 3.27 -0.19 15.67
C THR A 110 2.38 -1.42 15.41
N GLU A 111 1.09 -1.38 15.78
CA GLU A 111 0.15 -2.43 15.40
C GLU A 111 -0.02 -2.45 13.88
N ILE A 112 0.22 -3.61 13.28
CA ILE A 112 0.22 -3.78 11.82
C ILE A 112 -1.21 -4.08 11.35
N PHE A 113 -1.66 -3.38 10.31
CA PHE A 113 -2.94 -3.62 9.66
C PHE A 113 -2.80 -3.69 8.14
N ASP A 114 -3.72 -4.42 7.51
CA ASP A 114 -3.77 -4.59 6.05
C ASP A 114 -4.40 -3.37 5.38
N VAL A 115 -3.91 -3.06 4.17
CA VAL A 115 -4.45 -2.06 3.26
C VAL A 115 -4.52 -2.68 1.86
N PRO A 116 -5.71 -2.87 1.29
CA PRO A 116 -7.02 -2.63 1.92
C PRO A 116 -7.24 -3.51 3.17
N PRO A 117 -7.98 -3.03 4.19
CA PRO A 117 -8.34 -3.85 5.34
C PRO A 117 -9.13 -5.03 4.82
N SER A 118 -8.71 -6.25 5.19
CA SER A 118 -9.12 -7.54 4.64
C SER A 118 -10.44 -7.44 3.87
N ARG A 119 -10.33 -7.36 2.54
CA ARG A 119 -11.50 -7.47 1.66
C ARG A 119 -12.18 -8.77 2.07
N THR A 120 -13.43 -8.69 2.52
CA THR A 120 -14.33 -9.85 2.46
C THR A 120 -14.60 -10.09 0.97
N THR A 121 -13.60 -10.60 0.24
CA THR A 121 -13.73 -10.92 -1.17
C THR A 121 -14.74 -12.04 -1.25
N THR A 122 -15.89 -11.77 -1.86
CA THR A 122 -16.83 -12.81 -2.23
C THR A 122 -16.16 -13.73 -3.25
N ALA A 123 -16.61 -14.99 -3.35
CA ALA A 123 -16.07 -15.93 -4.34
C ALA A 123 -16.13 -15.37 -5.78
N GLU A 124 -17.10 -14.49 -6.06
CA GLU A 124 -17.30 -13.82 -7.34
C GLU A 124 -16.19 -12.80 -7.66
N GLU A 125 -15.73 -12.02 -6.66
CA GLU A 125 -14.60 -11.09 -6.85
C GLU A 125 -13.30 -11.85 -7.10
N VAL A 126 -13.08 -12.96 -6.39
CA VAL A 126 -11.90 -13.81 -6.60
C VAL A 126 -11.92 -14.45 -8.00
N GLU A 127 -13.08 -14.89 -8.47
CA GLU A 127 -13.23 -15.44 -9.82
C GLU A 127 -12.99 -14.38 -10.90
N ALA A 128 -13.53 -13.17 -10.72
CA ALA A 128 -13.30 -12.05 -11.63
C ALA A 128 -11.81 -11.63 -11.66
N GLU A 129 -11.16 -11.62 -10.49
CA GLU A 129 -9.74 -11.32 -10.37
C GLU A 129 -8.87 -12.38 -11.07
N ASN A 130 -9.18 -13.66 -10.85
CA ASN A 130 -8.50 -14.77 -11.53
C ASN A 130 -8.69 -14.71 -13.05
N ARG A 131 -9.90 -14.40 -13.52
CA ARG A 131 -10.18 -14.25 -14.97
C ARG A 131 -9.41 -13.09 -15.58
N ALA A 132 -9.40 -11.92 -14.92
CA ALA A 132 -8.64 -10.77 -15.37
C ALA A 132 -7.11 -11.02 -15.37
N ARG A 133 -6.62 -11.83 -14.42
CA ARG A 133 -5.23 -12.28 -14.38
C ARG A 133 -4.88 -13.22 -15.53
N GLU A 134 -5.75 -14.17 -15.86
CA GLU A 134 -5.54 -15.07 -17.00
C GLU A 134 -5.56 -14.31 -18.34
N GLU A 135 -6.50 -13.39 -18.54
CA GLU A 135 -6.58 -12.58 -19.76
C GLU A 135 -5.32 -11.72 -19.97
N ARG A 136 -4.76 -11.12 -18.90
CA ARG A 136 -3.51 -10.34 -19.01
C ARG A 136 -2.28 -11.21 -19.25
N LYS A 137 -2.23 -12.40 -18.66
CA LYS A 137 -1.13 -13.35 -18.91
C LYS A 137 -1.12 -13.78 -20.38
N ALA A 138 -2.29 -14.01 -20.97
CA ALA A 138 -2.41 -14.29 -22.40
C ALA A 138 -1.94 -13.11 -23.29
N VAL A 139 -2.17 -11.86 -22.86
CA VAL A 139 -1.69 -10.67 -23.58
C VAL A 139 -0.16 -10.49 -23.47
N GLU A 140 0.48 -10.90 -22.37
CA GLU A 140 1.95 -10.89 -22.27
C GLU A 140 2.60 -11.99 -23.15
N ASP A 141 1.97 -13.17 -23.29
CA ASP A 141 2.49 -14.27 -24.11
C ASP A 141 2.34 -14.03 -25.64
N GLU A 142 1.41 -13.18 -26.10
CA GLU A 142 1.28 -12.80 -27.51
C GLU A 142 2.23 -11.64 -27.93
N GLY A 143 3.06 -11.16 -27.01
CA GLY A 143 4.05 -10.10 -27.23
C GLY A 143 5.49 -10.56 -27.50
N GLU A 144 5.77 -11.86 -27.54
CA GLU A 144 7.08 -12.43 -27.92
C GLU A 144 7.05 -12.97 -29.37
N ASP A 145 6.67 -12.14 -30.34
CA ASP A 145 7.10 -12.34 -31.73
C ASP A 145 8.22 -11.34 -32.04
N GLY A 146 9.47 -11.75 -31.81
CA GLY A 146 10.63 -10.99 -32.28
C GLY A 146 11.90 -11.00 -31.44
N ILE A 147 12.37 -12.16 -30.97
CA ILE A 147 13.83 -12.32 -30.81
C ILE A 147 14.35 -13.03 -32.05
N LYS A 148 14.79 -12.20 -33.00
CA LYS A 148 15.53 -12.60 -34.20
C LYS A 148 16.78 -13.36 -33.79
N ASP A 149 17.05 -14.42 -34.54
CA ASP A 149 18.26 -15.23 -34.58
C ASP A 149 19.50 -14.44 -34.17
N TRP A 150 20.00 -14.72 -32.96
CA TRP A 150 21.38 -14.37 -32.61
C TRP A 150 22.26 -15.42 -33.26
N GLU A 151 22.84 -15.07 -34.41
CA GLU A 151 23.97 -15.76 -35.00
C GLU A 151 25.10 -15.78 -33.96
N VAL A 152 25.37 -16.95 -33.40
CA VAL A 152 26.50 -17.19 -32.50
C VAL A 152 27.77 -17.06 -33.36
N VAL A 153 28.40 -15.90 -33.31
CA VAL A 153 29.75 -15.72 -33.82
C VAL A 153 30.70 -16.15 -32.71
N ASP A 154 31.35 -17.30 -32.90
CA ASP A 154 32.49 -17.72 -32.07
C ASP A 154 33.57 -16.64 -32.16
N VAL A 155 33.84 -15.96 -31.04
CA VAL A 155 34.94 -14.99 -30.95
C VAL A 155 36.14 -15.74 -30.37
N ASP A 156 37.13 -15.95 -31.24
CA ASP A 156 38.43 -16.53 -30.94
C ASP A 156 39.11 -15.91 -29.71
N ASP A 157 39.78 -16.78 -28.94
CA ASP A 157 40.64 -16.47 -27.80
C ASP A 157 41.64 -15.34 -28.11
N VAL A 158 41.49 -14.20 -27.44
CA VAL A 158 42.53 -13.17 -27.38
C VAL A 158 43.03 -13.06 -25.94
N GLU A 159 44.07 -13.83 -25.67
CA GLU A 159 44.87 -13.83 -24.45
C GLU A 159 45.48 -12.42 -24.22
N TYR A 160 44.97 -11.70 -23.22
CA TYR A 160 45.55 -10.43 -22.78
C TYR A 160 46.84 -10.69 -21.99
N CYS A 161 47.96 -10.14 -22.49
CA CYS A 161 49.22 -10.02 -21.76
C CYS A 161 49.01 -9.29 -20.42
N VAL A 162 49.49 -9.90 -19.34
CA VAL A 162 49.70 -9.27 -18.03
C VAL A 162 51.20 -9.01 -17.86
N ILE A 163 51.54 -7.72 -17.83
CA ILE A 163 52.74 -7.02 -17.28
C ILE A 163 54.07 -7.77 -17.28
#